data_AF-A0A534DCF5-F1
#
_entry.id   AF-A0A534DCF5-F1
#
_cell.length_a   1.000
_cell.length_b   1.000
_cell.length_c   1.000
_cell.angle_alpha   90.00
_cell.angle_beta   90.00
_cell.angle_gamma   90.00
#
_symmetry.space_group_name_H-M   'P 1'
#
loop_
_entity.id
_entity.type
_entity.pdbx_description
1 polymer ?
#
loop_
_entity_poly.entity_id
_entity_poly.type
_entity_poly.pdbx_seq_one_letter_code
_entity_poly.pdbx_strand_id
1 'polypeptide(L)'
;MNDVTPAPALTQREVLLHALYEAAELEHNLMCTYLYAAASLRDGEREGLGVEEAATVRRWRQVLLGVAIEEMGHLAAVWNITSGLGGSPRFGRTNFPLDPGYLPASVVVKLAPFNADTLQHFVFLERPHGSTEPEGRGFAYERSYVRGGTSGARLTPMGVNYDTVGDFYAALGEGLRALVAHCGEANAFDGDRALQLSPEEVNLPGARQVVCLKTALAAFAAIVEQGEGAPRDSVGSHYQKFLGIRAELQALTVRNPAFAPAFPAATNPVLRRPPRPEGRRSVSCRRSCRSPSAPRACRPGRRTRNAMPACRSSLCATPPRCRRGRPRGGCSSSASHSCMRGPRRCAPAAMPARWPPRTSWPRSRPGPARASI
;
A
#
# COMPACT_ATOMS: atom_id res chain seq x y z
N MET A 1 17.13 27.95 -0.54
CA MET A 1 17.62 27.32 -1.78
C MET A 1 18.33 26.04 -1.36
N ASN A 2 17.64 24.90 -1.48
CA ASN A 2 18.28 23.61 -1.26
C ASN A 2 18.90 23.19 -2.57
N ASP A 3 20.23 23.27 -2.62
CA ASP A 3 21.05 22.88 -3.74
C ASP A 3 20.96 21.35 -3.89
N VAL A 4 20.08 20.89 -4.80
CA VAL A 4 19.96 19.46 -5.13
C VAL A 4 21.06 19.15 -6.15
N THR A 5 22.29 19.00 -5.65
CA THR A 5 23.33 18.31 -6.43
C THR A 5 22.83 16.87 -6.64
N PRO A 6 22.81 16.32 -7.87
CA PRO A 6 22.30 14.97 -8.09
C PRO A 6 23.19 13.99 -7.32
N ALA A 7 22.64 13.40 -6.25
CA ALA A 7 23.40 12.49 -5.41
C ALA A 7 23.86 11.29 -6.27
N PRO A 8 25.16 10.94 -6.26
CA PRO A 8 25.68 9.74 -6.93
C PRO A 8 24.99 8.42 -6.53
N ALA A 9 24.19 8.45 -5.45
CA ALA A 9 23.55 7.30 -4.83
C ALA A 9 22.44 6.63 -5.66
N LEU A 10 21.77 7.34 -6.57
CA LEU A 10 20.67 6.75 -7.36
C LEU A 10 21.11 6.04 -8.66
N THR A 11 22.43 5.96 -8.91
CA THR A 11 22.97 5.19 -10.05
C THR A 11 22.96 3.68 -9.83
N GLN A 12 22.67 3.23 -8.60
CA GLN A 12 22.64 1.80 -8.24
C GLN A 12 21.22 1.26 -8.26
N ARG A 13 21.02 0.15 -8.97
CA ARG A 13 19.72 -0.55 -9.06
C ARG A 13 19.11 -0.83 -7.69
N GLU A 14 19.92 -1.30 -6.72
CA GLU A 14 19.43 -1.65 -5.39
C GLU A 14 18.84 -0.45 -4.63
N VAL A 15 19.45 0.74 -4.78
CA VAL A 15 18.95 1.97 -4.16
C VAL A 15 17.62 2.39 -4.79
N LEU A 16 17.50 2.31 -6.12
CA LEU A 16 16.24 2.57 -6.83
C LEU A 16 15.14 1.59 -6.45
N LEU A 17 15.44 0.29 -6.37
CA LEU A 17 14.47 -0.72 -5.94
C LEU A 17 14.00 -0.46 -4.51
N HIS A 18 14.90 -0.05 -3.60
CA HIS A 18 14.52 0.32 -2.25
C HIS A 18 13.61 1.55 -2.21
N ALA A 19 13.87 2.55 -3.05
CA ALA A 19 13.00 3.72 -3.17
C ALA A 19 11.63 3.35 -3.78
N LEU A 20 11.58 2.46 -4.77
CA LEU A 20 10.32 1.94 -5.33
C LEU A 20 9.54 1.12 -4.30
N TYR A 21 10.21 0.41 -3.41
CA TYR A 21 9.55 -0.25 -2.29
C TYR A 21 8.95 0.74 -1.30
N GLU A 22 9.60 1.88 -1.07
CA GLU A 22 9.00 2.96 -0.28
C GLU A 22 7.80 3.57 -1.01
N ALA A 23 7.89 3.81 -2.32
CA ALA A 23 6.77 4.29 -3.13
C ALA A 23 5.57 3.34 -3.05
N ALA A 24 5.79 2.02 -3.17
CA ALA A 24 4.73 1.03 -3.03
C ALA A 24 4.06 1.09 -1.64
N GLU A 25 4.84 1.27 -0.57
CA GLU A 25 4.27 1.47 0.76
C GLU A 25 3.51 2.78 0.86
N LEU A 26 4.01 3.86 0.29
CA LEU A 26 3.35 5.16 0.30
C LEU A 26 1.95 5.06 -0.33
N GLU A 27 1.84 4.60 -1.58
CA GLU A 27 0.55 4.52 -2.28
C GLU A 27 -0.43 3.57 -1.57
N HIS A 28 0.06 2.42 -1.12
CA HIS A 28 -0.77 1.48 -0.39
C HIS A 28 -1.31 2.06 0.92
N ASN A 29 -0.46 2.78 1.66
CA ASN A 29 -0.84 3.35 2.93
C ASN A 29 -1.81 4.52 2.75
N LEU A 30 -1.57 5.42 1.79
CA LEU A 30 -2.48 6.52 1.46
C LEU A 30 -3.85 5.99 1.04
N MET A 31 -3.90 5.04 0.12
CA MET A 31 -5.13 4.32 -0.26
C MET A 31 -5.91 3.83 0.97
N CYS A 32 -5.24 3.19 1.93
CA CYS A 32 -5.90 2.69 3.14
C CYS A 32 -6.51 3.80 3.99
N THR A 33 -5.84 4.96 4.11
CA THR A 33 -6.39 6.11 4.84
C THR A 33 -7.65 6.66 4.17
N TYR A 34 -7.65 6.75 2.84
CA TYR A 34 -8.79 7.23 2.03
C TYR A 34 -9.98 6.29 2.14
N LEU A 35 -9.74 4.97 2.04
CA LEU A 35 -10.77 3.95 2.24
C LEU A 35 -11.38 4.01 3.64
N TYR A 36 -10.56 4.24 4.67
CA TYR A 36 -11.05 4.33 6.04
C TYR A 36 -11.93 5.57 6.27
N ALA A 37 -11.48 6.73 5.78
CA ALA A 37 -12.27 7.96 5.82
C ALA A 37 -13.59 7.80 5.05
N ALA A 38 -13.54 7.25 3.83
CA ALA A 38 -14.73 6.94 3.05
C ALA A 38 -15.69 6.04 3.83
N ALA A 39 -15.21 4.93 4.40
CA ALA A 39 -16.05 3.99 5.17
C ALA A 39 -16.68 4.59 6.43
N SER A 40 -16.17 5.72 6.92
CA SER A 40 -16.72 6.43 8.08
C SER A 40 -17.86 7.40 7.75
N LEU A 41 -18.00 7.84 6.50
CA LEU A 41 -19.09 8.72 6.07
C LEU A 41 -20.47 8.06 6.32
N ARG A 42 -21.52 8.86 6.49
CA ARG A 42 -22.91 8.42 6.56
C ARG A 42 -23.47 8.08 5.16
N ASP A 43 -24.52 7.26 5.09
CA ASP A 43 -25.08 6.66 3.87
C ASP A 43 -26.42 7.29 3.43
N GLY A 44 -26.93 8.27 4.19
CA GLY A 44 -28.05 9.13 3.77
C GLY A 44 -28.99 9.56 4.89
N GLU A 45 -30.23 9.89 4.52
CA GLU A 45 -31.23 10.51 5.41
C GLU A 45 -31.59 9.67 6.63
N ARG A 46 -31.60 8.34 6.48
CA ARG A 46 -31.85 7.40 7.60
C ARG A 46 -30.82 7.51 8.72
N GLU A 47 -29.70 8.18 8.46
CA GLU A 47 -28.62 8.40 9.40
C GLU A 47 -28.55 9.86 9.88
N GLY A 48 -29.62 10.65 9.64
CA GLY A 48 -29.81 11.99 10.19
C GLY A 48 -29.33 13.14 9.30
N LEU A 49 -29.04 12.89 8.02
CA LEU A 49 -28.69 13.93 7.05
C LEU A 49 -29.95 14.49 6.36
N GLY A 50 -29.97 15.77 6.02
CA GLY A 50 -30.95 16.32 5.08
C GLY A 50 -30.77 15.75 3.66
N VAL A 51 -31.76 15.94 2.78
CA VAL A 51 -31.74 15.39 1.40
C VAL A 51 -30.51 15.88 0.62
N GLU A 52 -30.24 17.20 0.65
CA GLU A 52 -29.09 17.81 -0.05
C GLU A 52 -27.75 17.35 0.56
N GLU A 53 -27.68 17.28 1.88
CA GLU A 53 -26.51 16.82 2.62
C GLU A 53 -26.22 15.34 2.31
N ALA A 54 -27.24 14.49 2.29
CA ALA A 54 -27.13 13.08 1.95
C ALA A 54 -26.63 12.87 0.52
N ALA A 55 -27.16 13.62 -0.44
CA ALA A 55 -26.68 13.58 -1.83
C ALA A 55 -25.21 14.01 -1.91
N THR A 56 -24.83 15.06 -1.18
CA THR A 56 -23.48 15.61 -1.17
C THR A 56 -22.47 14.65 -0.52
N VAL A 57 -22.77 14.11 0.65
CA VAL A 57 -21.95 13.10 1.33
C VAL A 57 -21.79 11.84 0.48
N ARG A 58 -22.83 11.44 -0.27
CA ARG A 58 -22.74 10.32 -1.21
C ARG A 58 -21.74 10.62 -2.33
N ARG A 59 -21.73 11.84 -2.89
CA ARG A 59 -20.74 12.24 -3.90
C ARG A 59 -19.32 12.24 -3.32
N TRP A 60 -19.11 12.80 -2.13
CA TRP A 60 -17.80 12.77 -1.46
C TRP A 60 -17.28 11.34 -1.27
N ARG A 61 -18.16 10.42 -0.87
CA ARG A 61 -17.80 9.00 -0.77
C ARG A 61 -17.32 8.44 -2.11
N GLN A 62 -18.02 8.74 -3.22
CA GLN A 62 -17.59 8.28 -4.53
C GLN A 62 -16.23 8.87 -4.93
N VAL A 63 -15.99 10.15 -4.62
CA VAL A 63 -14.69 10.79 -4.86
C VAL A 63 -13.57 10.12 -4.06
N LEU A 64 -13.74 9.94 -2.74
CA LEU A 64 -12.73 9.27 -1.90
C LEU A 64 -12.45 7.82 -2.36
N LEU A 65 -13.50 7.09 -2.77
CA LEU A 65 -13.34 5.73 -3.30
C LEU A 65 -12.65 5.74 -4.68
N GLY A 66 -12.96 6.71 -5.53
CA GLY A 66 -12.30 6.91 -6.82
C GLY A 66 -10.81 7.18 -6.65
N VAL A 67 -10.44 8.10 -5.75
CA VAL A 67 -9.04 8.38 -5.41
C VAL A 67 -8.35 7.12 -4.87
N ALA A 68 -8.99 6.37 -3.97
CA ALA A 68 -8.42 5.11 -3.49
C ALA A 68 -8.20 4.07 -4.61
N ILE A 69 -9.02 4.07 -5.66
CA ILE A 69 -8.82 3.21 -6.84
C ILE A 69 -7.68 3.73 -7.71
N GLU A 70 -7.54 5.05 -7.86
CA GLU A 70 -6.40 5.69 -8.53
C GLU A 70 -5.08 5.31 -7.81
N GLU A 71 -5.05 5.30 -6.47
CA GLU A 71 -3.90 4.82 -5.69
C GLU A 71 -3.59 3.32 -5.87
N MET A 72 -4.61 2.47 -6.09
CA MET A 72 -4.38 1.07 -6.49
C MET A 72 -3.68 1.01 -7.85
N GLY A 73 -4.03 1.92 -8.76
CA GLY A 73 -3.36 2.10 -10.05
C GLY A 73 -1.91 2.57 -9.89
N HIS A 74 -1.65 3.53 -9.02
CA HIS A 74 -0.30 4.01 -8.71
C HIS A 74 0.58 2.87 -8.17
N LEU A 75 0.06 2.10 -7.22
CA LEU A 75 0.74 0.92 -6.69
C LEU A 75 1.05 -0.11 -7.79
N ALA A 76 0.09 -0.39 -8.68
CA ALA A 76 0.30 -1.31 -9.80
C ALA A 76 1.40 -0.79 -10.76
N ALA A 77 1.43 0.51 -11.03
CA ALA A 77 2.47 1.13 -11.84
C ALA A 77 3.85 1.00 -11.17
N VAL A 78 3.97 1.30 -9.87
CA VAL A 78 5.22 1.14 -9.11
C VAL A 78 5.70 -0.32 -9.13
N TRP A 79 4.80 -1.28 -9.00
CA TRP A 79 5.14 -2.70 -9.13
C TRP A 79 5.62 -3.08 -10.53
N ASN A 80 4.98 -2.57 -11.59
CA ASN A 80 5.42 -2.82 -12.95
C ASN A 80 6.81 -2.23 -13.22
N ILE A 81 7.11 -1.03 -12.70
CA ILE A 81 8.45 -0.43 -12.77
C ILE A 81 9.45 -1.29 -12.01
N THR A 82 9.11 -1.71 -10.79
CA THR A 82 9.94 -2.59 -9.95
C THR A 82 10.28 -3.89 -10.66
N SER A 83 9.27 -4.58 -11.20
CA SER A 83 9.45 -5.81 -11.99
C SER A 83 10.25 -5.55 -13.26
N GLY A 84 10.02 -4.43 -13.96
CA GLY A 84 10.78 -4.05 -15.15
C GLY A 84 12.28 -3.87 -14.88
N LEU A 85 12.64 -3.40 -13.68
CA LEU A 85 14.02 -3.31 -13.19
C LEU A 85 14.56 -4.62 -12.59
N GLY A 86 13.89 -5.76 -12.82
CA GLY A 86 14.31 -7.06 -12.29
C GLY A 86 14.11 -7.22 -10.77
N GLY A 87 13.41 -6.30 -10.12
CA GLY A 87 13.02 -6.40 -8.72
C GLY A 87 11.74 -7.20 -8.52
N SER A 88 11.45 -7.57 -7.28
CA SER A 88 10.19 -8.25 -6.93
C SER A 88 9.24 -7.27 -6.25
N PRO A 89 8.01 -7.08 -6.78
CA PRO A 89 6.95 -6.36 -6.08
C PRO A 89 6.77 -6.85 -4.65
N ARG A 90 6.57 -5.92 -3.70
CA ARG A 90 6.39 -6.25 -2.29
C ARG A 90 5.31 -5.42 -1.62
N PHE A 91 4.81 -5.97 -0.51
CA PHE A 91 4.09 -5.25 0.54
C PHE A 91 4.84 -5.40 1.86
N GLY A 92 5.15 -4.28 2.51
CA GLY A 92 5.78 -4.20 3.82
C GLY A 92 4.84 -4.58 4.96
N ARG A 93 3.52 -4.46 4.74
CA ARG A 93 2.45 -4.85 5.70
C ARG A 93 2.63 -4.20 7.07
N THR A 94 3.15 -2.97 7.11
CA THR A 94 3.28 -2.20 8.34
C THR A 94 1.91 -1.94 8.98
N ASN A 95 1.83 -1.95 10.31
CA ASN A 95 0.58 -1.69 11.00
C ASN A 95 0.36 -0.18 11.14
N PHE A 96 -0.89 0.27 11.04
CA PHE A 96 -1.26 1.65 11.38
C PHE A 96 -1.32 1.88 12.90
N PRO A 97 -1.00 3.09 13.40
CA PRO A 97 -0.32 4.16 12.66
C PRO A 97 1.12 3.75 12.33
N LEU A 98 1.68 4.27 11.24
CA LEU A 98 3.08 4.00 10.90
C LEU A 98 4.02 4.60 11.95
N ASP A 99 5.09 3.87 12.27
CA ASP A 99 6.13 4.36 13.17
C ASP A 99 6.95 5.48 12.48
N PRO A 100 7.40 6.51 13.23
CA PRO A 100 8.28 7.54 12.67
C PRO A 100 9.56 6.96 12.06
N GLY A 101 10.02 7.53 10.95
CA GLY A 101 11.24 7.14 10.23
C GLY A 101 10.99 6.30 8.97
N TYR A 102 9.83 5.63 8.86
CA TYR A 102 9.47 4.87 7.65
C TYR A 102 9.24 5.76 6.43
N LEU A 103 8.63 6.93 6.64
CA LEU A 103 8.39 7.98 5.65
C LEU A 103 8.98 9.30 6.19
N PRO A 104 9.03 10.40 5.41
CA PRO A 104 9.47 11.70 5.93
C PRO A 104 8.61 12.13 7.12
N ALA A 105 9.16 13.00 7.97
CA ALA A 105 8.46 13.45 9.17
C ALA A 105 7.09 14.09 8.85
N SER A 106 6.99 14.82 7.73
CA SER A 106 5.75 15.46 7.26
C SER A 106 4.65 14.47 6.84
N VAL A 107 4.96 13.20 6.58
CA VAL A 107 4.00 12.22 6.08
C VAL A 107 3.48 11.36 7.23
N VAL A 108 2.43 11.84 7.90
CA VAL A 108 1.82 11.15 9.05
C VAL A 108 0.70 10.20 8.62
N VAL A 109 1.00 8.92 8.54
CA VAL A 109 0.03 7.92 8.10
C VAL A 109 -0.65 7.22 9.27
N LYS A 110 -1.96 7.46 9.42
CA LYS A 110 -2.82 6.81 10.41
C LYS A 110 -4.27 6.70 9.94
N LEU A 111 -5.04 5.80 10.55
CA LEU A 111 -6.46 5.64 10.23
C LEU A 111 -7.31 6.61 11.06
N ALA A 112 -8.01 7.54 10.40
CA ALA A 112 -8.89 8.51 11.05
C ALA A 112 -10.22 8.65 10.28
N PRO A 113 -11.37 8.81 10.97
CA PRO A 113 -12.63 9.09 10.29
C PRO A 113 -12.57 10.38 9.48
N PHE A 114 -13.46 10.48 8.50
CA PHE A 114 -13.70 11.71 7.77
C PHE A 114 -14.16 12.81 8.72
N ASN A 115 -13.45 13.93 8.70
CA ASN A 115 -13.79 15.20 9.32
C ASN A 115 -12.93 16.28 8.63
N ALA A 116 -13.08 17.55 9.02
CA ALA A 116 -12.36 18.66 8.41
C ALA A 116 -10.83 18.51 8.54
N ASP A 117 -10.32 18.01 9.67
CA ASP A 117 -8.89 17.83 9.90
C ASP A 117 -8.30 16.68 9.08
N THR A 118 -8.99 15.54 9.00
CA THR A 118 -8.58 14.40 8.15
C THR A 118 -8.60 14.81 6.66
N LEU A 119 -9.60 15.58 6.24
CA LEU A 119 -9.65 16.08 4.87
C LEU A 119 -8.54 17.08 4.58
N GLN A 120 -8.24 17.99 5.53
CA GLN A 120 -7.11 18.90 5.41
C GLN A 120 -5.79 18.14 5.28
N HIS A 121 -5.63 17.04 6.04
CA HIS A 121 -4.47 16.18 5.92
C HIS A 121 -4.35 15.53 4.53
N PHE A 122 -5.46 15.11 3.92
CA PHE A 122 -5.44 14.60 2.55
C PHE A 122 -5.04 15.70 1.54
N VAL A 123 -5.56 16.93 1.72
CA VAL A 123 -5.13 18.09 0.91
C VAL A 123 -3.63 18.36 1.08
N PHE A 124 -3.11 18.26 2.30
CA PHE A 124 -1.69 18.43 2.59
C PHE A 124 -0.85 17.36 1.87
N LEU A 125 -1.22 16.08 1.97
CA LEU A 125 -0.46 15.00 1.36
C LEU A 125 -0.37 15.10 -0.16
N GLU A 126 -1.48 15.46 -0.82
CA GLU A 126 -1.56 15.57 -2.29
C GLU A 126 -1.12 16.93 -2.83
N ARG A 127 -0.63 17.84 -1.98
CA ARG A 127 -0.32 19.21 -2.41
C ARG A 127 0.82 19.21 -3.45
N PRO A 128 0.74 20.06 -4.48
CA PRO A 128 1.85 20.24 -5.40
C PRO A 128 3.05 20.89 -4.70
N HIS A 129 4.23 20.68 -5.26
CA HIS A 129 5.46 21.37 -4.83
C HIS A 129 5.24 22.89 -4.69
N GLY A 130 5.73 23.47 -3.59
CA GLY A 130 5.61 24.90 -3.30
C GLY A 130 4.26 25.34 -2.74
N SER A 131 3.28 24.43 -2.59
CA SER A 131 2.02 24.72 -1.91
C SER A 131 2.22 25.07 -0.44
N THR A 132 1.46 26.05 0.05
CA THR A 132 1.47 26.51 1.46
C THR A 132 0.30 25.95 2.27
N GLU A 133 -0.38 24.91 1.76
CA GLU A 133 -1.47 24.26 2.49
C GLU A 133 -0.97 23.76 3.85
N PRO A 134 -1.65 24.11 4.97
CA PRO A 134 -1.25 23.64 6.28
C PRO A 134 -1.66 22.18 6.50
N GLU A 135 -1.00 21.54 7.46
CA GLU A 135 -1.39 20.21 7.93
C GLU A 135 -2.68 20.27 8.77
N GLY A 136 -3.50 19.22 8.69
CA GLY A 136 -4.71 19.04 9.48
C GLY A 136 -4.43 18.87 10.97
N ARG A 137 -5.34 19.36 11.84
CA ARG A 137 -5.11 19.30 13.29
C ARG A 137 -4.99 17.84 13.75
N GLY A 138 -3.95 17.58 14.53
CA GLY A 138 -3.65 16.24 15.03
C GLY A 138 -2.90 15.36 14.04
N PHE A 139 -2.52 15.84 12.86
CA PHE A 139 -1.62 15.16 11.92
C PHE A 139 -0.21 15.77 11.88
N ALA A 140 0.06 16.81 12.68
CA ALA A 140 1.42 17.31 12.85
C ALA A 140 2.34 16.21 13.39
N TYR A 141 3.59 16.20 12.91
CA TYR A 141 4.60 15.25 13.37
C TYR A 141 4.96 15.49 14.84
N GLU A 142 5.09 14.40 15.60
CA GLU A 142 5.49 14.47 17.01
C GLU A 142 6.95 14.91 17.18
N ARG A 143 7.80 14.58 16.18
CA ARG A 143 9.23 14.93 16.16
C ARG A 143 9.64 15.31 14.75
N SER A 144 10.31 16.45 14.62
CA SER A 144 10.97 16.82 13.36
C SER A 144 12.23 15.98 13.20
N TYR A 145 12.39 15.33 12.04
CA TYR A 145 13.61 14.61 11.67
C TYR A 145 13.80 14.69 10.16
N VAL A 146 15.05 14.57 9.73
CA VAL A 146 15.43 14.53 8.31
C VAL A 146 16.03 13.16 8.02
N ARG A 147 15.54 12.50 6.98
CA ARG A 147 16.08 11.20 6.54
C ARG A 147 17.27 11.39 5.61
N GLY A 148 18.28 10.52 5.74
CA GLY A 148 19.41 10.47 4.81
C GLY A 148 20.52 11.51 5.04
N GLY A 149 20.74 11.92 6.29
CA GLY A 149 21.57 13.06 6.71
C GLY A 149 23.09 12.94 6.63
N THR A 150 23.67 12.19 5.69
CA THR A 150 25.11 12.28 5.42
C THR A 150 25.39 12.49 3.94
N SER A 151 26.03 13.62 3.63
CA SER A 151 26.56 13.95 2.31
C SER A 151 27.73 13.02 1.99
N GLY A 152 27.43 11.84 1.45
CA GLY A 152 28.42 10.83 1.12
C GLY A 152 27.84 9.66 0.34
N ALA A 153 28.72 8.87 -0.27
CA ALA A 153 28.32 7.62 -0.93
C ALA A 153 27.73 6.67 0.13
N ARG A 154 26.45 6.32 -0.04
CA ARG A 154 25.76 5.40 0.87
C ARG A 154 26.18 3.97 0.54
N LEU A 155 26.63 3.22 1.54
CA LEU A 155 26.95 1.80 1.41
C LEU A 155 25.70 0.92 1.39
N THR A 156 24.59 1.41 1.95
CA THR A 156 23.31 0.70 2.02
C THR A 156 22.18 1.58 1.52
N PRO A 157 21.15 1.00 0.88
CA PRO A 157 19.93 1.72 0.56
C PRO A 157 19.29 2.28 1.84
N MET A 158 18.99 3.57 1.84
CA MET A 158 18.34 4.26 2.96
C MET A 158 17.30 5.23 2.42
N GLY A 159 16.22 5.41 3.17
CA GLY A 159 15.21 6.43 2.88
C GLY A 159 15.82 7.83 2.70
N VAL A 160 15.28 8.57 1.74
CA VAL A 160 15.64 9.96 1.44
C VAL A 160 14.54 10.89 1.93
N ASN A 161 14.89 12.09 2.37
CA ASN A 161 13.89 13.07 2.72
C ASN A 161 13.33 13.73 1.45
N TYR A 162 12.02 13.99 1.43
CA TYR A 162 11.31 14.76 0.40
C TYR A 162 10.21 15.57 1.08
N ASP A 163 9.77 16.65 0.43
CA ASP A 163 8.72 17.54 0.94
C ASP A 163 7.33 17.09 0.44
N THR A 164 7.21 16.85 -0.86
CA THR A 164 5.98 16.37 -1.52
C THR A 164 6.15 14.99 -2.16
N VAL A 165 5.04 14.33 -2.48
CA VAL A 165 5.04 13.04 -3.20
C VAL A 165 5.61 13.22 -4.60
N GLY A 166 5.33 14.35 -5.25
CA GLY A 166 5.88 14.77 -6.53
C GLY A 166 7.40 14.93 -6.49
N ASP A 167 7.96 15.53 -5.44
CA ASP A 167 9.42 15.61 -5.25
C ASP A 167 10.06 14.24 -5.18
N PHE A 168 9.39 13.29 -4.52
CA PHE A 168 9.87 11.92 -4.40
C PHE A 168 9.90 11.21 -5.76
N TYR A 169 8.82 11.31 -6.54
CA TYR A 169 8.77 10.73 -7.88
C TYR A 169 9.70 11.43 -8.87
N ALA A 170 9.91 12.75 -8.73
CA ALA A 170 10.91 13.47 -9.51
C ALA A 170 12.33 12.92 -9.24
N ALA A 171 12.68 12.73 -7.96
CA ALA A 171 13.96 12.13 -7.57
C ALA A 171 14.12 10.69 -8.09
N LEU A 172 13.07 9.86 -8.03
CA LEU A 172 13.04 8.53 -8.65
C LEU A 172 13.28 8.58 -10.16
N GLY A 173 12.66 9.54 -10.86
CA GLY A 173 12.84 9.76 -12.29
C GLY A 173 14.28 10.12 -12.65
N GLU A 174 14.90 11.05 -11.92
CA GLU A 174 16.31 11.41 -12.10
C GLU A 174 17.25 10.23 -11.81
N GLY A 175 16.99 9.50 -10.75
CA GLY A 175 17.75 8.29 -10.42
C GLY A 175 17.68 7.24 -11.53
N LEU A 176 16.49 7.02 -12.07
CA LEU A 176 16.28 6.06 -13.15
C LEU A 176 16.98 6.48 -14.45
N ARG A 177 16.96 7.78 -14.79
CA ARG A 177 17.76 8.32 -15.91
C ARG A 177 19.26 8.07 -15.69
N ALA A 178 19.74 8.30 -14.47
CA ALA A 178 21.15 8.10 -14.12
C ALA A 178 21.56 6.62 -14.20
N LEU A 179 20.72 5.69 -13.73
CA LEU A 179 20.96 4.24 -13.90
C LEU A 179 21.06 3.86 -15.38
N VAL A 180 20.12 4.30 -16.20
CA VAL A 180 20.10 4.01 -17.65
C VAL A 180 21.33 4.59 -18.35
N ALA A 181 21.74 5.81 -17.99
CA ALA A 181 22.97 6.41 -18.51
C ALA A 181 24.23 5.62 -18.09
N HIS A 182 24.22 5.02 -16.91
CA HIS A 182 25.36 4.28 -16.37
C HIS A 182 25.51 2.88 -16.98
N CYS A 183 24.43 2.09 -17.08
CA CYS A 183 24.50 0.69 -17.52
C CYS A 183 23.82 0.41 -18.86
N GLY A 184 23.12 1.38 -19.46
CA GLY A 184 22.35 1.21 -20.70
C GLY A 184 20.94 0.66 -20.44
N GLU A 185 19.98 1.05 -21.28
CA GLU A 185 18.56 0.76 -21.07
C GLU A 185 18.24 -0.75 -21.06
N ALA A 186 18.85 -1.53 -21.94
CA ALA A 186 18.64 -2.97 -22.00
C ALA A 186 19.12 -3.69 -20.72
N ASN A 187 20.17 -3.17 -20.08
CA ASN A 187 20.63 -3.70 -18.81
C ASN A 187 19.74 -3.18 -17.68
N ALA A 188 19.34 -1.91 -17.68
CA ALA A 188 18.47 -1.36 -16.65
C ALA A 188 17.09 -2.04 -16.61
N PHE A 189 16.49 -2.35 -17.76
CA PHE A 189 15.18 -3.00 -17.88
C PHE A 189 15.30 -4.46 -18.32
N ASP A 190 16.00 -5.26 -17.52
CA ASP A 190 16.28 -6.69 -17.73
C ASP A 190 15.25 -7.63 -17.06
N GLY A 191 14.20 -7.07 -16.45
CA GLY A 191 13.16 -7.84 -15.78
C GLY A 191 12.21 -8.59 -16.72
N ASP A 192 11.62 -9.68 -16.22
CA ASP A 192 10.65 -10.49 -16.97
C ASP A 192 9.32 -9.75 -17.13
N ARG A 193 8.92 -9.51 -18.38
CA ARG A 193 7.66 -8.82 -18.72
C ARG A 193 6.43 -9.61 -18.32
N ALA A 194 6.54 -10.95 -18.22
CA ALA A 194 5.44 -11.80 -17.77
C ALA A 194 5.11 -11.61 -16.28
N LEU A 195 5.97 -10.91 -15.52
CA LEU A 195 5.77 -10.57 -14.11
C LEU A 195 5.16 -9.16 -13.91
N GLN A 196 4.73 -8.52 -14.99
CA GLN A 196 4.09 -7.20 -14.95
C GLN A 196 2.60 -7.32 -15.20
N LEU A 197 1.82 -6.54 -14.44
CA LEU A 197 0.38 -6.40 -14.61
C LEU A 197 0.05 -5.69 -15.92
N SER A 198 -1.01 -6.15 -16.56
CA SER A 198 -1.48 -5.64 -17.84
C SER A 198 -2.98 -5.30 -17.81
N PRO A 199 -3.47 -4.44 -18.72
CA PRO A 199 -4.91 -4.11 -18.79
C PRO A 199 -5.80 -5.33 -19.08
N GLU A 200 -5.23 -6.38 -19.66
CA GLU A 200 -5.89 -7.66 -19.91
C GLU A 200 -6.25 -8.41 -18.62
N GLU A 201 -5.50 -8.18 -17.54
CA GLU A 201 -5.68 -8.84 -16.25
C GLU A 201 -6.43 -7.95 -15.26
N VAL A 202 -6.13 -6.65 -15.25
CA VAL A 202 -6.67 -5.68 -14.29
C VAL A 202 -6.97 -4.36 -14.98
N ASN A 203 -8.23 -3.93 -14.93
CA ASN A 203 -8.65 -2.63 -15.45
C ASN A 203 -8.36 -1.49 -14.46
N LEU A 204 -7.07 -1.18 -14.29
CA LEU A 204 -6.59 0.00 -13.56
C LEU A 204 -5.71 0.83 -14.52
N PRO A 205 -5.86 2.17 -14.58
CA PRO A 205 -5.08 3.00 -15.50
C PRO A 205 -3.56 2.80 -15.40
N GLY A 206 -3.05 2.56 -14.18
CA GLY A 206 -1.63 2.31 -13.91
C GLY A 206 -1.14 0.88 -14.15
N ALA A 207 -2.03 -0.10 -14.42
CA ALA A 207 -1.65 -1.47 -14.74
C ALA A 207 -1.19 -1.62 -16.20
N ARG A 208 -0.18 -0.85 -16.59
CA ARG A 208 0.44 -0.87 -17.92
C ARG A 208 1.88 -1.34 -17.83
N GLN A 209 2.29 -2.19 -18.76
CA GLN A 209 3.65 -2.71 -18.78
C GLN A 209 4.69 -1.60 -19.00
N VAL A 210 5.76 -1.68 -18.23
CA VAL A 210 6.94 -0.82 -18.26
C VAL A 210 8.11 -1.62 -18.83
N VAL A 211 8.48 -1.29 -20.06
CA VAL A 211 9.47 -2.05 -20.85
C VAL A 211 10.75 -1.27 -21.15
N CYS A 212 10.77 0.02 -20.83
CA CYS A 212 11.88 0.93 -21.07
C CYS A 212 11.78 2.20 -20.20
N LEU A 213 12.81 3.04 -20.24
CA LEU A 213 12.88 4.31 -19.50
C LEU A 213 11.70 5.21 -19.82
N LYS A 214 11.35 5.31 -21.11
CA LYS A 214 10.23 6.14 -21.57
C LYS A 214 8.92 5.73 -20.89
N THR A 215 8.62 4.43 -20.84
CA THR A 215 7.39 3.93 -20.21
C THR A 215 7.39 4.08 -18.69
N ALA A 216 8.56 3.95 -18.05
CA ALA A 216 8.68 4.15 -16.60
C ALA A 216 8.47 5.62 -16.21
N LEU A 217 9.10 6.56 -16.95
CA LEU A 217 8.93 8.00 -16.74
C LEU A 217 7.49 8.44 -17.02
N ALA A 218 6.83 7.86 -18.02
CA ALA A 218 5.42 8.12 -18.28
C ALA A 218 4.52 7.62 -17.14
N ALA A 219 4.84 6.48 -16.53
CA ALA A 219 4.12 5.98 -15.36
C ALA A 219 4.31 6.90 -14.14
N PHE A 220 5.53 7.36 -13.84
CA PHE A 220 5.75 8.34 -12.78
C PHE A 220 5.01 9.66 -13.04
N ALA A 221 5.07 10.17 -14.27
CA ALA A 221 4.36 11.40 -14.63
C ALA A 221 2.84 11.25 -14.43
N ALA A 222 2.26 10.10 -14.80
CA ALA A 222 0.84 9.85 -14.62
C ALA A 222 0.44 9.76 -13.15
N ILE A 223 1.30 9.24 -12.26
CA ILE A 223 1.08 9.22 -10.81
C ILE A 223 1.05 10.66 -10.27
N VAL A 224 2.05 11.47 -10.59
CA VAL A 224 2.14 12.87 -10.13
C VAL A 224 0.99 13.73 -10.68
N GLU A 225 0.61 13.55 -11.95
CA GLU A 225 -0.50 14.27 -12.56
C GLU A 225 -1.85 13.91 -11.91
N GLN A 226 -2.06 12.64 -11.55
CA GLN A 226 -3.28 12.20 -10.87
C GLN A 226 -3.33 12.66 -9.41
N GLY A 227 -2.22 12.57 -8.66
CA GLY A 227 -2.16 13.02 -7.27
C GLY A 227 -2.26 14.54 -7.14
N GLU A 228 -1.22 15.24 -7.60
CA GLU A 228 -1.05 16.67 -7.37
C GLU A 228 -1.71 17.53 -8.45
N GLY A 229 -1.86 16.99 -9.66
CA GLY A 229 -2.21 17.79 -10.84
C GLY A 229 -1.02 18.58 -11.37
N ALA A 230 0.21 18.28 -10.95
CA ALA A 230 1.40 18.93 -11.46
C ALA A 230 1.88 18.28 -12.77
N PRO A 231 2.51 19.03 -13.69
CA PRO A 231 2.75 20.49 -13.64
C PRO A 231 1.58 21.32 -14.18
N ARG A 232 0.50 20.69 -14.67
CA ARG A 232 -0.63 21.36 -15.31
C ARG A 232 -1.83 21.26 -14.38
N ASP A 233 -2.06 22.27 -13.54
CA ASP A 233 -3.15 22.32 -12.54
C ASP A 233 -4.42 21.58 -13.00
N SER A 234 -4.47 20.28 -12.68
CA SER A 234 -5.45 19.38 -13.29
C SER A 234 -6.69 19.37 -12.42
N VAL A 235 -7.81 19.81 -12.99
CA VAL A 235 -9.11 19.84 -12.31
C VAL A 235 -9.52 18.45 -11.79
N GLY A 236 -8.96 17.38 -12.37
CA GLY A 236 -9.22 15.99 -11.97
C GLY A 236 -8.26 15.41 -10.93
N SER A 237 -7.28 16.16 -10.42
CA SER A 237 -6.29 15.61 -9.48
C SER A 237 -6.87 15.32 -8.10
N HIS A 238 -6.22 14.46 -7.32
CA HIS A 238 -6.60 14.14 -5.94
C HIS A 238 -6.64 15.42 -5.10
N TYR A 239 -5.62 16.27 -5.25
CA TYR A 239 -5.56 17.58 -4.62
C TYR A 239 -6.80 18.42 -4.89
N GLN A 240 -7.16 18.63 -6.17
CA GLN A 240 -8.33 19.45 -6.54
C GLN A 240 -9.66 18.80 -6.10
N LYS A 241 -9.76 17.47 -6.19
CA LYS A 241 -10.92 16.72 -5.68
C LYS A 241 -11.10 16.96 -4.18
N PHE A 242 -10.03 16.88 -3.38
CA PHE A 242 -10.11 17.11 -1.94
C PHE A 242 -10.39 18.58 -1.59
N LEU A 243 -9.83 19.54 -2.34
CA LEU A 243 -10.19 20.96 -2.22
C LEU A 243 -11.67 21.20 -2.48
N GLY A 244 -12.25 20.56 -3.50
CA GLY A 244 -13.68 20.62 -3.79
C GLY A 244 -14.54 20.10 -2.64
N ILE A 245 -14.20 18.93 -2.08
CA ILE A 245 -14.88 18.40 -0.88
C ILE A 245 -14.75 19.39 0.29
N ARG A 246 -13.57 20.00 0.48
CA ARG A 246 -13.32 20.94 1.58
C ARG A 246 -14.19 22.17 1.49
N ALA A 247 -14.32 22.75 0.29
CA ALA A 247 -15.19 23.90 0.04
C ALA A 247 -16.67 23.56 0.30
N GLU A 248 -17.15 22.43 -0.20
CA GLU A 248 -18.53 21.98 0.05
C GLU A 248 -18.79 21.70 1.54
N LEU A 249 -17.82 21.09 2.25
CA LEU A 249 -17.91 20.83 3.69
C LEU A 249 -18.02 22.13 4.48
N GLN A 250 -17.21 23.14 4.15
CA GLN A 250 -17.27 24.45 4.79
C GLN A 250 -18.63 25.11 4.55
N ALA A 251 -19.11 25.13 3.31
CA ALA A 251 -20.40 25.72 2.96
C ALA A 251 -21.58 25.06 3.69
N LEU A 252 -21.60 23.72 3.76
CA LEU A 252 -22.64 22.98 4.49
C LEU A 252 -22.55 23.21 6.00
N THR A 253 -21.35 23.31 6.57
CA THR A 253 -21.16 23.57 8.00
C THR A 253 -21.62 24.98 8.39
N VAL A 254 -21.41 25.98 7.53
CA VAL A 254 -21.94 27.34 7.74
C VAL A 254 -23.47 27.35 7.69
N ARG A 255 -24.07 26.63 6.73
CA ARG A 255 -25.53 26.52 6.60
C ARG A 255 -26.16 25.75 7.76
N ASN A 256 -25.51 24.69 8.23
CA ASN A 256 -25.98 23.83 9.30
C ASN A 256 -24.83 23.50 10.26
N PRO A 257 -24.70 24.24 11.37
CA PRO A 257 -23.65 23.98 12.38
C PRO A 257 -23.75 22.60 13.05
N ALA A 258 -24.91 21.93 12.98
CA ALA A 258 -25.10 20.57 13.49
C ALA A 258 -24.78 19.48 12.44
N PHE A 259 -24.36 19.86 11.24
CA PHE A 259 -24.04 18.93 10.16
C PHE A 259 -22.88 18.01 10.56
N ALA A 260 -23.14 16.69 10.52
CA ALA A 260 -22.19 15.66 10.90
C ALA A 260 -22.10 14.58 9.79
N PRO A 261 -21.24 14.78 8.76
CA PRO A 261 -21.20 13.92 7.57
C PRO A 261 -20.72 12.49 7.85
N ALA A 262 -20.02 12.27 8.97
CA ALA A 262 -19.42 11.01 9.32
C ALA A 262 -19.91 10.46 10.65
N PHE A 263 -19.73 9.16 10.81
CA PHE A 263 -19.79 8.47 12.08
C PHE A 263 -18.56 8.80 12.93
N PRO A 264 -18.69 8.92 14.27
CA PRO A 264 -17.57 9.00 15.21
C PRO A 264 -16.81 7.67 15.27
N ALA A 265 -16.12 7.33 14.18
CA ALA A 265 -15.23 6.17 14.10
C ALA A 265 -14.04 6.34 15.05
N ALA A 266 -13.49 5.23 15.49
CA ALA A 266 -12.24 5.26 16.24
C ALA A 266 -11.08 5.71 15.33
N THR A 267 -10.12 6.45 15.88
CA THR A 267 -8.79 6.59 15.26
C THR A 267 -7.96 5.35 15.57
N ASN A 268 -7.23 4.84 14.58
CA ASN A 268 -6.38 3.65 14.65
C ASN A 268 -7.07 2.47 15.37
N PRO A 269 -8.20 1.96 14.82
CA PRO A 269 -8.88 0.83 15.41
C PRO A 269 -8.01 -0.42 15.34
N VAL A 270 -7.93 -1.15 16.44
CA VAL A 270 -7.23 -2.45 16.52
C VAL A 270 -8.19 -3.53 17.02
N LEU A 271 -8.09 -4.73 16.43
CA LEU A 271 -8.94 -5.87 16.77
C LEU A 271 -8.58 -6.48 18.13
N ARG A 272 -7.30 -6.46 18.48
CA ARG A 272 -6.77 -6.99 19.75
C ARG A 272 -6.30 -5.83 20.61
N ARG A 273 -6.46 -5.95 21.92
CA ARG A 273 -5.93 -4.98 22.87
C ARG A 273 -4.41 -4.89 22.68
N PRO A 274 -3.87 -3.72 22.32
CA PRO A 274 -2.44 -3.60 22.05
C PRO A 274 -1.68 -3.61 23.39
N PRO A 275 -0.44 -4.14 23.42
CA PRO A 275 0.41 -4.05 24.61
C PRO A 275 0.73 -2.60 25.02
N ARG A 276 0.78 -1.71 24.02
CA ARG A 276 0.95 -0.26 24.16
C ARG A 276 -0.32 0.45 23.65
N PRO A 277 -1.17 1.02 24.52
CA PRO A 277 -2.45 1.59 24.13
C PRO A 277 -2.36 2.98 23.48
N GLU A 278 -1.20 3.62 23.51
CA GLU A 278 -1.00 4.97 22.99
C GLU A 278 -1.38 5.04 21.49
N GLY A 279 -2.25 5.99 21.14
CA GLY A 279 -2.65 6.22 19.76
C GLY A 279 -3.47 5.09 19.10
N ARG A 280 -3.88 4.03 19.81
CA ARG A 280 -4.63 2.88 19.27
C ARG A 280 -5.91 2.61 20.08
N ARG A 281 -7.01 2.27 19.40
CA ARG A 281 -8.29 1.98 20.06
C ARG A 281 -8.74 0.54 19.81
N SER A 282 -8.71 -0.28 20.87
CA SER A 282 -9.21 -1.65 20.80
C SER A 282 -10.73 -1.68 20.68
N VAL A 283 -11.24 -2.34 19.64
CA VAL A 283 -12.69 -2.50 19.41
C VAL A 283 -13.10 -3.90 19.88
N SER A 284 -13.45 -4.05 21.16
CA SER A 284 -13.69 -5.38 21.77
C SER A 284 -15.13 -5.66 22.24
N CYS A 285 -16.11 -4.75 22.06
CA CYS A 285 -17.43 -4.94 22.70
C CYS A 285 -18.66 -4.62 21.82
N ARG A 286 -19.79 -5.30 22.09
CA ARG A 286 -21.12 -4.99 21.50
C ARG A 286 -21.57 -3.53 21.68
N ARG A 287 -21.05 -2.82 22.70
CA ARG A 287 -21.32 -1.38 22.93
C ARG A 287 -20.59 -0.45 21.96
N SER A 288 -19.39 -0.79 21.49
CA SER A 288 -18.68 0.00 20.46
C SER A 288 -19.29 -0.15 19.06
N CYS A 289 -20.11 -1.18 18.84
CA CYS A 289 -20.80 -1.46 17.58
C CYS A 289 -22.29 -1.08 17.57
N ARG A 290 -22.89 -0.77 18.73
CA ARG A 290 -24.31 -0.39 18.92
C ARG A 290 -24.50 1.07 19.33
N SER A 291 -23.56 1.95 19.04
CA SER A 291 -23.96 3.34 18.86
C SER A 291 -24.70 3.43 17.53
N PRO A 292 -25.82 4.18 17.40
CA PRO A 292 -26.34 4.59 16.09
C PRO A 292 -25.23 5.20 15.21
N SER A 293 -24.16 5.66 15.87
CA SER A 293 -22.99 6.33 15.34
C SER A 293 -21.76 5.42 15.10
N ALA A 294 -21.87 4.08 15.16
CA ALA A 294 -20.74 3.19 14.86
C ALA A 294 -20.51 3.02 13.34
N PRO A 295 -19.26 3.10 12.83
CA PRO A 295 -18.93 2.97 11.41
C PRO A 295 -19.31 1.60 10.86
N ARG A 296 -19.59 1.54 9.55
CA ARG A 296 -19.99 0.31 8.85
C ARG A 296 -18.95 -0.81 8.97
N ALA A 297 -17.66 -0.48 9.03
CA ALA A 297 -16.56 -1.43 9.23
C ALA A 297 -16.64 -2.22 10.55
N CYS A 298 -17.40 -1.72 11.54
CA CYS A 298 -17.61 -2.37 12.83
C CYS A 298 -19.01 -3.00 12.97
N ARG A 299 -19.88 -2.92 11.96
CA ARG A 299 -21.21 -3.53 11.97
C ARG A 299 -21.13 -4.94 11.38
N PRO A 300 -21.57 -6.00 12.08
CA PRO A 300 -21.63 -7.33 11.50
C PRO A 300 -22.53 -7.32 10.25
N GLY A 301 -21.98 -7.74 9.11
CA GLY A 301 -22.64 -7.65 7.81
C GLY A 301 -24.01 -8.32 7.78
N ARG A 302 -25.02 -7.59 7.31
CA ARG A 302 -26.26 -8.22 6.83
C ARG A 302 -25.87 -9.03 5.60
N ARG A 303 -26.09 -10.34 5.64
CA ARG A 303 -25.97 -11.23 4.48
C ARG A 303 -26.77 -10.64 3.33
N THR A 304 -26.09 -10.13 2.31
CA THR A 304 -26.69 -9.84 1.02
C THR A 304 -27.04 -11.17 0.39
N ARG A 305 -28.34 -11.51 0.34
CA ARG A 305 -28.85 -12.57 -0.53
C ARG A 305 -28.72 -12.04 -1.95
N ASN A 306 -27.59 -12.34 -2.59
CA ASN A 306 -27.39 -12.44 -4.04
C ASN A 306 -25.91 -12.76 -4.25
N ALA A 307 -25.56 -14.01 -4.00
CA ALA A 307 -24.36 -14.62 -4.55
C ALA A 307 -24.86 -15.60 -5.62
N MET A 308 -24.60 -15.26 -6.89
CA MET A 308 -24.67 -16.23 -8.01
C MET A 308 -23.67 -17.38 -7.75
N PRO A 309 -23.95 -18.58 -8.28
CA PRO A 309 -23.39 -19.81 -7.73
C PRO A 309 -21.98 -20.08 -8.24
N ALA A 310 -21.03 -20.22 -7.31
CA ALA A 310 -19.74 -20.83 -7.59
C ALA A 310 -19.92 -22.35 -7.82
N CYS A 311 -19.30 -22.84 -8.90
CA CYS A 311 -19.11 -24.23 -9.29
C CYS A 311 -19.11 -25.22 -8.11
N ARG A 312 -20.11 -26.11 -8.08
CA ARG A 312 -20.05 -27.35 -7.31
C ARG A 312 -19.44 -28.44 -8.18
N SER A 313 -18.15 -28.71 -8.02
CA SER A 313 -17.61 -30.04 -8.34
C SER A 313 -17.87 -30.94 -7.13
N SER A 314 -18.87 -31.80 -7.30
CA SER A 314 -19.19 -32.95 -6.48
C SER A 314 -17.98 -33.84 -6.23
N LEU A 315 -17.76 -34.28 -4.99
CA LEU A 315 -17.30 -35.62 -4.60
C LEU A 315 -17.11 -35.65 -3.08
N CYS A 316 -18.14 -36.11 -2.36
CA CYS A 316 -18.01 -36.96 -1.17
C CYS A 316 -19.43 -37.31 -0.70
N ALA A 317 -19.87 -38.49 -1.15
CA ALA A 317 -21.11 -39.10 -0.72
C ALA A 317 -21.05 -39.45 0.77
N THR A 318 -22.16 -39.17 1.46
CA THR A 318 -22.43 -39.54 2.84
C THR A 318 -22.86 -41.02 2.90
N PRO A 319 -22.44 -41.82 3.89
CA PRO A 319 -23.16 -43.04 4.24
C PRO A 319 -24.14 -42.81 5.41
N PRO A 320 -25.19 -43.65 5.54
CA PRO A 320 -26.42 -43.30 6.25
C PRO A 320 -26.40 -43.59 7.76
N ARG A 321 -27.33 -42.94 8.46
CA ARG A 321 -27.63 -43.13 9.90
C ARG A 321 -28.33 -44.47 10.17
N CYS A 322 -28.00 -45.10 11.29
CA CYS A 322 -28.93 -45.96 12.04
C CYS A 322 -28.77 -45.78 13.56
N ARG A 323 -29.91 -45.70 14.25
CA ARG A 323 -30.11 -45.40 15.69
C ARG A 323 -29.98 -46.66 16.57
N ARG A 324 -29.55 -46.51 17.84
CA ARG A 324 -30.29 -46.87 19.10
C ARG A 324 -29.33 -47.01 20.31
N GLY A 325 -29.80 -46.56 21.49
CA GLY A 325 -29.57 -47.21 22.80
C GLY A 325 -28.30 -46.89 23.61
N ARG A 326 -28.49 -46.23 24.78
CA ARG A 326 -27.56 -46.14 25.94
C ARG A 326 -27.72 -47.40 26.85
N PRO A 327 -27.02 -47.57 28.02
CA PRO A 327 -25.63 -47.26 28.43
C PRO A 327 -24.96 -48.36 29.32
N ARG A 328 -23.70 -48.11 29.76
CA ARG A 328 -22.96 -48.55 31.00
C ARG A 328 -21.73 -49.48 30.83
N GLY A 329 -20.61 -49.02 31.40
CA GLY A 329 -19.79 -49.76 32.37
C GLY A 329 -18.51 -50.49 31.90
N GLY A 330 -17.38 -50.18 32.56
CA GLY A 330 -16.43 -51.21 33.05
C GLY A 330 -15.10 -51.46 32.31
N CYS A 331 -14.01 -50.99 32.94
CA CYS A 331 -12.69 -51.61 33.16
C CYS A 331 -11.88 -52.38 32.07
N SER A 332 -10.64 -51.88 31.92
CA SER A 332 -9.32 -52.55 32.02
C SER A 332 -8.75 -53.48 30.93
N SER A 333 -7.42 -53.27 30.77
CA SER A 333 -6.32 -54.23 30.50
C SER A 333 -5.97 -54.68 29.06
N SER A 334 -4.78 -54.21 28.67
CA SER A 334 -3.60 -54.96 28.16
C SER A 334 -3.56 -55.62 26.76
N ALA A 335 -2.45 -55.28 26.08
CA ALA A 335 -1.51 -56.17 25.38
C ALA A 335 -1.79 -56.63 23.93
N SER A 336 -0.91 -56.11 23.05
CA SER A 336 -0.19 -56.77 21.95
C SER A 336 -0.93 -57.73 20.98
N HIS A 337 -0.87 -57.41 19.68
CA HIS A 337 -0.05 -58.16 18.70
C HIS A 337 -0.04 -57.49 17.32
N SER A 338 1.11 -57.61 16.67
CA SER A 338 1.43 -57.10 15.33
C SER A 338 0.68 -57.85 14.22
N CYS A 339 0.39 -57.16 13.11
CA CYS A 339 0.41 -57.79 11.80
C CYS A 339 0.86 -56.78 10.74
N MET A 340 2.06 -57.01 10.21
CA MET A 340 2.57 -56.38 9.00
C MET A 340 1.70 -56.71 7.79
N ARG A 341 1.50 -55.73 6.91
CA ARG A 341 1.43 -55.89 5.44
C ARG A 341 1.57 -54.49 4.81
N GLY A 342 2.76 -54.17 4.30
CA GLY A 342 2.90 -53.23 3.18
C GLY A 342 2.90 -54.00 1.86
N PRO A 343 3.21 -53.40 0.69
CA PRO A 343 3.33 -51.97 0.41
C PRO A 343 2.59 -51.55 -0.89
N ARG A 344 2.29 -50.26 -1.08
CA ARG A 344 2.33 -49.62 -2.41
C ARG A 344 2.95 -48.23 -2.32
N ARG A 345 4.07 -48.10 -3.01
CA ARG A 345 4.88 -46.90 -3.20
C ARG A 345 4.18 -45.99 -4.22
N CYS A 346 4.14 -44.69 -3.95
CA CYS A 346 4.08 -43.65 -4.99
C CYS A 346 5.37 -42.83 -4.87
N ALA A 347 6.10 -42.75 -5.98
CA ALA A 347 7.39 -42.05 -6.10
C ALA A 347 7.20 -40.52 -6.15
N PRO A 348 8.14 -39.72 -5.62
CA PRO A 348 8.22 -38.29 -5.91
C PRO A 348 8.95 -38.07 -7.25
N ALA A 349 8.41 -37.16 -8.07
CA ALA A 349 8.98 -36.74 -9.34
C ALA A 349 10.33 -36.05 -9.16
N ALA A 350 11.25 -36.34 -10.07
CA ALA A 350 12.65 -35.98 -10.06
C ALA A 350 12.92 -34.50 -10.37
N MET A 351 13.87 -33.91 -9.64
CA MET A 351 14.62 -32.72 -10.07
C MET A 351 15.65 -33.10 -11.15
N PRO A 352 15.92 -32.27 -12.15
CA PRO A 352 17.18 -32.31 -12.87
C PRO A 352 18.22 -31.43 -12.15
N ALA A 353 19.34 -32.06 -11.81
CA ALA A 353 20.50 -31.46 -11.19
C ALA A 353 21.52 -30.95 -12.22
N ARG A 354 22.35 -30.00 -11.74
CA ARG A 354 23.81 -29.83 -11.96
C ARG A 354 24.20 -28.46 -12.53
N TRP A 355 24.74 -27.66 -11.62
CA TRP A 355 25.68 -26.58 -11.91
C TRP A 355 27.03 -27.18 -12.34
N PRO A 356 27.73 -26.61 -13.33
CA PRO A 356 29.09 -27.00 -13.66
C PRO A 356 30.09 -26.47 -12.61
N PRO A 357 31.24 -27.14 -12.40
CA PRO A 357 32.26 -26.67 -11.46
C PRO A 357 32.94 -25.41 -11.99
N ARG A 358 33.21 -24.47 -11.07
CA ARG A 358 33.96 -23.23 -11.33
C ARG A 358 35.35 -23.56 -11.89
N THR A 359 35.56 -23.29 -13.17
CA THR A 359 36.90 -23.23 -13.76
C THR A 359 37.61 -21.97 -13.27
N SER A 360 38.86 -22.16 -12.89
CA SER A 360 39.84 -21.19 -12.41
C SER A 360 39.92 -19.90 -13.24
N TRP A 361 39.81 -18.75 -12.57
CA TRP A 361 40.28 -17.47 -13.09
C TRP A 361 41.82 -17.45 -13.13
N PRO A 362 42.47 -17.01 -14.21
CA PRO A 362 43.91 -16.81 -14.21
C PRO A 362 44.27 -15.62 -13.33
N ARG A 363 45.10 -15.86 -12.31
CA ARG A 363 45.79 -14.81 -11.56
C ARG A 363 46.78 -14.12 -12.50
N SER A 364 46.48 -12.90 -12.94
CA SER A 364 47.47 -12.00 -13.50
C SER A 364 48.48 -11.61 -12.40
N ARG A 365 49.71 -12.09 -12.53
CA ARG A 365 50.88 -11.63 -11.76
C ARG A 365 51.23 -10.20 -12.19
N PRO A 366 51.53 -9.27 -11.27
CA PRO A 366 52.30 -8.08 -11.63
C PRO A 366 53.79 -8.49 -11.66
N GLY A 367 54.41 -8.42 -12.84
CA GLY A 367 55.86 -8.45 -13.01
C GLY A 367 56.48 -7.07 -12.76
N PRO A 368 57.72 -6.98 -12.27
CA PRO A 368 58.32 -5.74 -11.79
C PRO A 368 59.12 -5.00 -12.88
N ALA A 369 59.06 -3.67 -12.91
CA ALA A 369 60.10 -2.83 -13.49
C ALA A 369 59.96 -1.42 -12.87
N ARG A 370 60.83 -1.11 -11.91
CA ARG A 370 62.09 -0.36 -12.08
C ARG A 370 61.86 1.15 -12.00
N ALA A 371 62.13 1.67 -10.81
CA ALA A 371 62.56 3.04 -10.61
C ALA A 371 63.95 3.22 -11.25
N SER A 372 64.11 4.30 -12.00
CA SER A 372 65.41 4.92 -12.26
C SER A 372 65.67 5.91 -11.13
N ILE A 373 66.61 5.57 -10.24
CA ILE A 373 67.91 6.24 -10.10
C ILE A 373 68.95 5.12 -10.07
#